data_AF-A0A7W4YQ60-F1
#
_entry.id   AF-A0A7W4YQ60-F1
#
_cell.length_a   1.000
_cell.length_b   1.000
_cell.length_c   1.000
_cell.angle_alpha   90.00
_cell.angle_beta   90.00
_cell.angle_gamma   90.00
#
_symmetry.space_group_name_H-M   'P 1'
#
loop_
_entity.id
_entity.type
_entity.pdbx_description
1 polymer ?
#
loop_
_entity_poly.entity_id
_entity_poly.type
_entity_poly.pdbx_seq_one_letter_code
_entity_poly.pdbx_strand_id
1 'polypeptide(L)'
;MRKNTEPLTVFTREQLDSYFASYVGMEGGNPGAAVWFCDSSPHPGVAPLSGPLIPHARPTAWDAAYRSQYRHHMERWQSHQKIARIMAAARARVFKTTMGEQDWRHYFDHHLYGPQGAEFKLSLFPLPARLTDEIPWSKAFRGQPQLFPRRRYLDLCREGRRFAFIDGIRRLWKPTVVVCLGERHADDFAQAFGLAQAHATDHVLQPADQPKTLRVLERDGTTWLICPPLAGAGGMMSDVLLDAMGQYLSRWLRPDDFPVHVMGEAQESVSLP
;
A
#
# COMPACT_ATOMS: atom_id res chain seq x y z
N MET A 1 11.83 22.06 38.14
CA MET A 1 12.35 21.01 37.24
C MET A 1 12.30 21.51 35.81
N ARG A 2 13.46 21.83 35.21
CA ARG A 2 13.56 22.17 33.79
C ARG A 2 13.44 20.86 32.99
N LYS A 3 12.42 20.73 32.15
CA LYS A 3 12.38 19.66 31.14
C LYS A 3 13.55 19.93 30.19
N ASN A 4 14.59 19.09 30.26
CA ASN A 4 15.61 19.02 29.22
C ASN A 4 14.87 18.74 27.91
N THR A 5 14.68 19.80 27.13
CA THR A 5 14.10 19.70 25.79
C THR A 5 15.28 19.26 24.95
N GLU A 6 15.36 17.97 24.62
CA GLU A 6 16.31 17.50 23.61
C GLU A 6 16.17 18.41 22.38
N PRO A 7 17.30 18.86 21.79
CA PRO A 7 17.22 19.70 20.60
C PRO A 7 16.45 18.93 19.53
N LEU A 8 15.32 19.48 19.10
CA LEU A 8 14.58 18.99 17.94
C LEU A 8 15.54 18.99 16.75
N THR A 9 16.03 17.81 16.36
CA THR A 9 16.91 17.65 15.20
C THR A 9 16.20 18.20 13.97
N VAL A 10 16.63 19.36 13.48
CA VAL A 10 16.07 19.95 12.26
C VAL A 10 16.70 19.28 11.05
N PHE A 11 15.88 18.69 10.19
CA PHE A 11 16.36 18.01 8.99
C PHE A 11 16.41 18.97 7.81
N THR A 12 17.47 18.88 7.01
CA THR A 12 17.59 19.66 5.77
C THR A 12 16.66 19.10 4.71
N ARG A 13 16.39 19.91 3.67
CA ARG A 13 15.61 19.46 2.51
C ARG A 13 16.25 18.22 1.87
N GLU A 14 17.56 18.23 1.67
CA GLU A 14 18.29 17.14 1.03
C GLU A 14 18.23 15.83 1.84
N GLN A 15 18.34 15.91 3.17
CA GLN A 15 18.18 14.75 4.05
C GLN A 15 16.78 14.13 3.92
N LEU A 16 15.75 14.97 3.93
CA LEU A 16 14.36 14.53 3.77
C LEU A 16 14.09 13.97 2.37
N ASP A 17 14.57 14.64 1.31
CA ASP A 17 14.42 14.19 -0.08
C ASP A 17 15.06 12.81 -0.30
N SER A 18 16.28 12.61 0.22
CA SER A 18 16.97 11.32 0.15
C SER A 18 16.23 10.23 0.94
N TYR A 19 15.77 10.56 2.14
CA TYR A 19 15.02 9.62 2.99
C TYR A 19 13.68 9.23 2.36
N PHE A 20 12.91 10.19 1.85
CA PHE A 20 11.60 9.96 1.25
C PHE A 20 11.68 9.25 -0.11
N ALA A 21 12.79 9.41 -0.85
CA ALA A 21 13.08 8.66 -2.07
C ALA A 21 13.55 7.22 -1.78
N SER A 22 12.78 6.51 -0.97
CA SER A 22 13.07 5.14 -0.52
C SER A 22 11.77 4.40 -0.18
N TYR A 23 11.85 3.14 0.28
CA TYR A 23 10.67 2.38 0.70
C TYR A 23 10.05 2.84 2.03
N VAL A 24 10.47 3.97 2.59
CA VAL A 24 9.87 4.54 3.80
C VAL A 24 8.37 4.83 3.60
N GLY A 25 7.59 4.53 4.64
CA GLY A 25 6.13 4.72 4.65
C GLY A 25 5.37 3.70 3.81
N MET A 26 6.05 2.77 3.14
CA MET A 26 5.37 1.68 2.43
C MET A 26 5.15 0.52 3.40
N GLU A 27 3.96 -0.08 3.37
CA GLU A 27 3.65 -1.25 4.19
C GLU A 27 4.32 -2.52 3.69
N GLY A 28 4.71 -2.56 2.40
CA GLY A 28 5.61 -3.56 1.87
C GLY A 28 4.92 -4.69 1.10
N GLY A 29 5.53 -5.87 1.12
CA GLY A 29 5.16 -7.01 0.29
C GLY A 29 6.18 -7.25 -0.83
N ASN A 30 5.74 -7.92 -1.89
CA ASN A 30 6.60 -8.28 -3.00
C ASN A 30 6.56 -7.20 -4.09
N PRO A 31 7.57 -6.35 -4.27
CA PRO A 31 7.53 -5.31 -5.30
C PRO A 31 7.46 -5.90 -6.72
N GLY A 32 7.90 -7.14 -6.94
CA GLY A 32 7.73 -7.85 -8.21
C GLY A 32 6.36 -8.46 -8.43
N ALA A 33 5.40 -8.26 -7.53
CA ALA A 33 4.06 -8.78 -7.67
C ALA A 33 3.25 -8.08 -8.78
N ALA A 34 2.29 -8.81 -9.35
CA ALA A 34 1.41 -8.30 -10.40
C ALA A 34 0.46 -7.18 -9.91
N VAL A 35 0.05 -7.23 -8.63
CA VAL A 35 -0.90 -6.27 -8.04
C VAL A 35 -0.19 -5.34 -7.08
N TRP A 36 -0.28 -4.03 -7.32
CA TRP A 36 0.13 -3.02 -6.37
C TRP A 36 -1.07 -2.29 -5.79
N PHE A 37 -1.06 -2.02 -4.49
CA PHE A 37 -2.02 -1.14 -3.82
C PHE A 37 -1.30 0.14 -3.41
N CYS A 38 -1.87 1.29 -3.77
CA CYS A 38 -1.30 2.59 -3.44
C CYS A 38 -2.31 3.45 -2.67
N ASP A 39 -2.03 3.68 -1.38
CA ASP A 39 -2.73 4.68 -0.58
C ASP A 39 -2.09 6.06 -0.75
N SER A 40 -2.80 7.12 -0.34
CA SER A 40 -2.18 8.45 -0.32
C SER A 40 -1.14 8.58 0.80
N SER A 41 -1.41 8.01 1.97
CA SER A 41 -0.49 8.03 3.11
C SER A 41 -0.60 6.74 3.93
N PRO A 42 0.43 6.38 4.71
CA PRO A 42 0.48 5.14 5.46
C PRO A 42 -0.51 5.16 6.63
N HIS A 43 -0.79 3.99 7.19
CA HIS A 43 -1.60 3.87 8.39
C HIS A 43 -1.03 4.70 9.56
N PRO A 44 -1.86 5.37 10.40
CA PRO A 44 -1.39 6.02 11.62
C PRO A 44 -0.64 5.05 12.53
N GLY A 45 0.33 5.54 13.31
CA GLY A 45 1.15 4.69 14.18
C GLY A 45 2.50 4.24 13.59
N VAL A 46 2.87 4.76 12.41
CA VAL A 46 4.28 4.73 11.96
C VAL A 46 5.14 5.53 12.95
N ALA A 47 6.32 5.01 13.27
CA ALA A 47 7.26 5.66 14.18
C ALA A 47 7.49 7.13 13.79
N PRO A 48 7.58 8.04 14.78
CA PRO A 48 7.86 9.44 14.51
C PRO A 48 9.20 9.59 13.78
N LEU A 49 9.31 10.63 12.96
CA LEU A 49 10.53 10.96 12.24
C LEU A 49 11.66 11.24 13.25
N SER A 50 12.58 10.28 13.42
CA SER A 50 13.71 10.36 14.33
C SER A 50 15.03 10.23 13.56
N GLY A 51 16.05 10.97 14.02
CA GLY A 51 17.37 10.93 13.40
C GLY A 51 18.19 9.73 13.92
N PRO A 52 19.15 9.22 13.13
CA PRO A 52 19.47 9.64 11.75
C PRO A 52 18.45 9.13 10.72
N LEU A 53 18.19 9.93 9.68
CA LEU A 53 17.31 9.52 8.57
C LEU A 53 18.06 8.57 7.63
N ILE A 54 17.76 7.28 7.74
CA ILE A 54 18.36 6.22 6.91
C ILE A 54 17.35 5.80 5.85
N PRO A 55 17.60 6.04 4.54
CA PRO A 55 16.71 5.58 3.47
C PRO A 55 16.50 4.07 3.51
N HIS A 56 15.26 3.62 3.32
CA HIS A 56 14.94 2.20 3.24
C HIS A 56 15.26 1.66 1.85
N ALA A 57 16.34 0.89 1.72
CA ALA A 57 16.79 0.34 0.44
C ALA A 57 15.89 -0.80 -0.11
N ARG A 58 15.11 -1.45 0.76
CA ARG A 58 14.21 -2.55 0.42
C ARG A 58 12.85 -2.37 1.10
N PRO A 59 11.76 -2.89 0.53
CA PRO A 59 10.47 -2.90 1.19
C PRO A 59 10.48 -3.87 2.37
N THR A 60 9.62 -3.59 3.35
CA THR A 60 9.24 -4.56 4.38
C THR A 60 8.37 -5.66 3.77
N ALA A 61 8.15 -6.76 4.50
CA ALA A 61 7.18 -7.78 4.15
C ALA A 61 6.56 -8.37 5.41
N TRP A 62 5.35 -8.91 5.29
CA TRP A 62 4.65 -9.59 6.38
C TRP A 62 5.06 -11.06 6.42
N ASP A 63 6.34 -11.29 6.74
CA ASP A 63 6.89 -12.62 6.97
C ASP A 63 6.42 -13.22 8.31
N ALA A 64 6.90 -14.43 8.62
CA ALA A 64 6.53 -15.11 9.86
C ALA A 64 6.91 -14.32 11.12
N ALA A 65 8.03 -13.60 11.11
CA ALA A 65 8.49 -12.82 12.24
C ALA A 65 7.59 -11.59 12.46
N TYR A 66 7.27 -10.87 11.39
CA TYR A 66 6.34 -9.74 11.41
C TYR A 66 4.96 -10.18 11.91
N ARG A 67 4.40 -11.26 11.35
CA ARG A 67 3.08 -11.78 11.75
C ARG A 67 3.05 -12.19 13.22
N SER A 68 4.12 -12.81 13.71
CA SER A 68 4.25 -13.17 15.12
C SER A 68 4.25 -11.94 16.03
N GLN A 69 5.07 -10.93 15.68
CA GLN A 69 5.20 -9.69 16.44
C GLN A 69 3.90 -8.89 16.50
N TYR A 70 3.16 -8.81 15.40
CA TYR A 70 1.99 -7.94 15.27
C TYR A 70 0.64 -8.65 15.36
N ARG A 71 0.62 -9.95 15.67
CA ARG A 71 -0.61 -10.78 15.69
C ARG A 71 -1.80 -10.12 16.38
N HIS A 72 -1.60 -9.53 17.55
CA HIS A 72 -2.66 -8.90 18.35
C HIS A 72 -3.12 -7.53 17.83
N HIS A 73 -2.40 -6.94 16.87
CA HIS A 73 -2.75 -5.67 16.25
C HIS A 73 -3.44 -5.85 14.90
N MET A 74 -3.14 -6.95 14.20
CA MET A 74 -3.61 -7.23 12.84
C MET A 74 -5.14 -7.21 12.71
N GLU A 75 -5.87 -7.64 13.73
CA GLU A 75 -7.35 -7.60 13.77
C GLU A 75 -7.95 -6.18 13.69
N ARG A 76 -7.17 -5.14 14.01
CA ARG A 76 -7.63 -3.74 13.94
C ARG A 76 -7.37 -3.07 12.59
N TRP A 77 -6.66 -3.76 11.70
CA TRP A 77 -6.19 -3.22 10.43
C TRP A 77 -7.22 -3.36 9.31
N GLN A 78 -8.31 -2.62 9.45
CA GLN A 78 -9.51 -2.73 8.60
C GLN A 78 -9.23 -2.55 7.10
N SER A 79 -8.39 -1.58 6.71
CA SER A 79 -8.04 -1.39 5.28
C SER A 79 -7.29 -2.60 4.71
N HIS A 80 -6.45 -3.25 5.51
CA HIS A 80 -5.69 -4.42 5.07
C HIS A 80 -6.58 -5.67 4.97
N GLN A 81 -7.55 -5.83 5.87
CA GLN A 81 -8.58 -6.88 5.78
C GLN A 81 -9.41 -6.76 4.50
N LYS A 82 -9.77 -5.52 4.12
CA LYS A 82 -10.49 -5.26 2.87
C LYS A 82 -9.66 -5.58 1.63
N ILE A 83 -8.36 -5.27 1.65
CA ILE A 83 -7.44 -5.67 0.58
C ILE A 83 -7.33 -7.19 0.50
N ALA A 84 -7.20 -7.89 1.63
CA ALA A 84 -7.21 -9.35 1.64
C ALA A 84 -8.49 -9.93 1.04
N ARG A 85 -9.65 -9.31 1.30
CA ARG A 85 -10.92 -9.72 0.70
C ARG A 85 -10.93 -9.54 -0.83
N ILE A 86 -10.50 -8.37 -1.31
CA ILE A 86 -10.35 -8.10 -2.74
C ILE A 86 -9.44 -9.15 -3.39
N MET A 87 -8.28 -9.43 -2.79
CA MET A 87 -7.32 -10.39 -3.33
C MET A 87 -7.80 -11.84 -3.25
N ALA A 88 -8.51 -12.23 -2.19
CA ALA A 88 -9.13 -13.55 -2.08
C ALA A 88 -10.20 -13.77 -3.17
N ALA A 89 -11.04 -12.76 -3.44
CA ALA A 89 -12.02 -12.81 -4.52
C ALA A 89 -11.36 -12.89 -5.91
N ALA A 90 -10.29 -12.12 -6.13
CA ALA A 90 -9.52 -12.18 -7.36
C ALA A 90 -8.90 -13.58 -7.56
N ARG A 91 -8.28 -14.13 -6.52
CA ARG A 91 -7.70 -15.48 -6.51
C ARG A 91 -8.76 -16.54 -6.83
N ALA A 92 -9.89 -16.52 -6.13
CA ALA A 92 -10.97 -17.47 -6.36
C ALA A 92 -11.46 -17.44 -7.82
N ARG A 93 -11.58 -16.23 -8.39
CA ARG A 93 -11.96 -16.07 -9.80
C ARG A 93 -10.92 -16.61 -10.78
N VAL A 94 -9.63 -16.36 -10.53
CA VAL A 94 -8.53 -16.88 -11.37
C VAL A 94 -8.47 -18.41 -11.35
N PHE A 95 -8.63 -19.03 -10.17
CA PHE A 95 -8.62 -20.48 -10.03
C PHE A 95 -9.99 -21.14 -10.29
N LYS A 96 -11.02 -20.36 -10.61
CA LYS A 96 -12.41 -20.83 -10.81
C LYS A 96 -12.96 -21.61 -9.61
N THR A 97 -12.61 -21.20 -8.39
CA THR A 97 -13.12 -21.77 -7.15
C THR A 97 -14.23 -20.90 -6.57
N THR A 98 -15.08 -21.50 -5.74
CA THR A 98 -16.04 -20.76 -4.92
C THR A 98 -15.30 -20.12 -3.76
N MET A 99 -15.54 -18.83 -3.53
CA MET A 99 -15.01 -18.13 -2.36
C MET A 99 -15.87 -18.44 -1.13
N GLY A 100 -15.28 -19.02 -0.10
CA GLY A 100 -15.88 -19.20 1.21
C GLY A 100 -15.81 -17.94 2.07
N GLU A 101 -16.66 -17.86 3.10
CA GLU A 101 -16.75 -16.69 4.00
C GLU A 101 -15.47 -16.41 4.79
N GLN A 102 -14.65 -17.44 5.05
CA GLN A 102 -13.40 -17.34 5.81
C GLN A 102 -12.16 -17.21 4.91
N ASP A 103 -12.31 -17.30 3.58
CA ASP A 103 -11.17 -17.35 2.65
C ASP A 103 -10.33 -16.07 2.70
N TRP A 104 -10.98 -14.92 2.88
CA TRP A 104 -10.28 -13.65 3.01
C TRP A 104 -9.50 -13.53 4.32
N ARG A 105 -9.96 -14.17 5.41
CA ARG A 105 -9.22 -14.19 6.69
C ARG A 105 -7.98 -15.06 6.55
N HIS A 106 -8.14 -16.24 5.95
CA HIS A 106 -6.99 -17.09 5.62
C HIS A 106 -5.99 -16.34 4.73
N TYR A 107 -6.47 -15.61 3.72
CA TYR A 107 -5.62 -14.77 2.87
C TYR A 107 -4.91 -13.68 3.67
N PHE A 108 -5.62 -12.98 4.55
CA PHE A 108 -5.06 -11.94 5.41
C PHE A 108 -3.95 -12.50 6.32
N ASP A 109 -4.21 -13.64 6.97
CA ASP A 109 -3.35 -14.24 7.99
C ASP A 109 -2.11 -14.90 7.41
N HIS A 110 -2.18 -15.40 6.16
CA HIS A 110 -1.11 -16.23 5.59
C HIS A 110 -0.48 -15.69 4.30
N HIS A 111 -1.18 -14.86 3.52
CA HIS A 111 -0.72 -14.46 2.19
C HIS A 111 -0.44 -12.97 2.05
N LEU A 112 -1.28 -12.11 2.63
CA LEU A 112 -1.24 -10.67 2.38
C LEU A 112 0.12 -10.04 2.72
N TYR A 113 0.74 -9.38 1.74
CA TYR A 113 2.06 -8.73 1.78
C TYR A 113 3.21 -9.67 2.16
N GLY A 114 3.09 -10.96 1.82
CA GLY A 114 4.21 -11.88 1.95
C GLY A 114 5.43 -11.44 1.12
N PRO A 115 6.65 -11.91 1.47
CA PRO A 115 7.88 -11.53 0.78
C PRO A 115 7.89 -11.95 -0.69
N GLN A 116 7.19 -13.04 -1.01
CA GLN A 116 6.90 -13.49 -2.37
C GLN A 116 5.38 -13.49 -2.59
N GLY A 117 4.66 -12.54 -2.01
CA GLY A 117 3.20 -12.45 -2.13
C GLY A 117 2.74 -12.04 -3.53
N ALA A 118 1.42 -12.11 -3.74
CA ALA A 118 0.76 -11.65 -4.96
C ALA A 118 0.55 -10.13 -5.00
N GLU A 119 0.95 -9.43 -3.94
CA GLU A 119 0.76 -7.99 -3.85
C GLU A 119 1.91 -7.22 -3.18
N PHE A 120 2.00 -5.96 -3.57
CA PHE A 120 2.83 -4.93 -2.95
C PHE A 120 1.93 -3.77 -2.49
N LYS A 121 2.21 -3.20 -1.32
CA LYS A 121 1.52 -1.99 -0.86
C LYS A 121 2.50 -0.86 -0.59
N LEU A 122 2.16 0.29 -1.18
CA LEU A 122 2.90 1.53 -1.06
C LEU A 122 1.97 2.69 -0.73
N SER A 123 2.58 3.82 -0.35
CA SER A 123 1.90 5.09 -0.14
C SER A 123 2.55 6.20 -0.96
N LEU A 124 1.79 7.15 -1.50
CA LEU A 124 2.34 8.30 -2.22
C LEU A 124 3.25 9.14 -1.31
N PHE A 125 2.71 9.50 -0.15
CA PHE A 125 3.35 10.32 0.86
C PHE A 125 3.91 9.41 1.96
N PRO A 126 5.20 9.54 2.36
CA PRO A 126 5.86 8.60 3.26
C PRO A 126 5.50 8.75 4.75
N LEU A 127 4.94 9.89 5.15
CA LEU A 127 4.47 10.16 6.50
C LEU A 127 2.94 10.07 6.56
N PRO A 128 2.39 9.54 7.67
CA PRO A 128 0.94 9.45 7.83
C PRO A 128 0.31 10.83 7.92
N ALA A 129 -0.93 10.96 7.45
CA ALA A 129 -1.69 12.21 7.53
C ALA A 129 -1.84 12.73 8.98
N ARG A 130 -1.81 11.81 9.95
CA ARG A 130 -1.72 12.04 11.39
C ARG A 130 -0.71 11.04 11.98
N LEU A 131 0.23 11.51 12.80
CA LEU A 131 1.21 10.62 13.45
C LEU A 131 0.53 9.69 14.46
N THR A 132 -0.33 10.28 15.29
CA THR A 132 -1.26 9.60 16.18
C THR A 132 -2.59 10.34 16.15
N ASP A 133 -3.66 9.75 16.68
CA ASP A 133 -4.97 10.43 16.78
C ASP A 133 -4.92 11.72 17.62
N GLU A 134 -3.93 11.83 18.51
CA GLU A 134 -3.81 12.93 19.47
C GLU A 134 -2.85 14.06 19.02
N ILE A 135 -1.94 13.78 18.08
CA ILE A 135 -0.89 14.74 17.70
C ILE A 135 -1.15 15.26 16.27
N PRO A 136 -1.67 16.50 16.13
CA PRO A 136 -1.84 17.11 14.82
C PRO A 136 -0.49 17.46 14.19
N TRP A 137 -0.46 17.53 12.85
CA TRP A 137 0.73 17.87 12.06
C TRP A 137 1.44 19.14 12.55
N SER A 138 0.66 20.18 12.86
CA SER A 138 1.16 21.48 13.32
C SER A 138 1.86 21.44 14.68
N LYS A 139 1.57 20.42 15.50
CA LYS A 139 2.25 20.18 16.78
C LYS A 139 3.51 19.34 16.57
N ALA A 140 3.42 18.31 15.73
CA ALA A 140 4.54 17.40 15.48
C ALA A 140 5.71 18.05 14.73
N PHE A 141 5.43 18.90 13.74
CA PHE A 141 6.45 19.38 12.81
C PHE A 141 6.68 20.90 12.86
N ARG A 142 6.20 21.59 13.89
CA ARG A 142 6.34 23.06 14.01
C ARG A 142 7.79 23.56 13.85
N GLY A 143 8.75 22.78 14.37
CA GLY A 143 10.19 23.09 14.29
C GLY A 143 10.89 22.60 13.03
N GLN A 144 10.16 22.07 12.03
CA GLN A 144 10.72 21.52 10.80
C GLN A 144 10.28 22.36 9.60
N PRO A 145 11.08 23.34 9.14
CA PRO A 145 10.69 24.30 8.10
C PRO A 145 10.27 23.66 6.77
N GLN A 146 10.85 22.50 6.45
CA GLN A 146 10.55 21.74 5.23
C GLN A 146 9.25 20.93 5.33
N LEU A 147 8.74 20.69 6.54
CA LEU A 147 7.52 19.92 6.79
C LEU A 147 6.34 20.79 7.25
N PHE A 148 6.60 22.00 7.75
CA PHE A 148 5.57 22.92 8.23
C PHE A 148 5.51 24.22 7.42
N PRO A 149 4.32 24.66 6.96
CA PRO A 149 3.02 23.98 7.06
C PRO A 149 2.95 22.71 6.20
N ARG A 150 1.96 21.84 6.44
CA ARG A 150 1.81 20.53 5.76
C ARG A 150 1.96 20.60 4.23
N ARG A 151 1.53 21.69 3.61
CA ARG A 151 1.69 21.94 2.17
C ARG A 151 3.16 21.80 1.72
N ARG A 152 4.12 22.32 2.48
CA ARG A 152 5.56 22.20 2.13
C ARG A 152 6.04 20.76 2.07
N TYR A 153 5.54 19.90 2.96
CA TYR A 153 5.83 18.48 2.91
C TYR A 153 5.26 17.79 1.65
N LEU A 154 4.02 18.14 1.30
CA LEU A 154 3.39 17.60 0.09
C LEU A 154 4.17 18.04 -1.16
N ASP A 155 4.50 19.33 -1.23
CA ASP A 155 5.27 19.90 -2.34
C ASP A 155 6.68 19.30 -2.41
N LEU A 156 7.33 19.07 -1.26
CA LEU A 156 8.61 18.34 -1.17
C LEU A 156 8.49 16.94 -1.78
N CYS A 157 7.41 16.20 -1.52
CA CYS A 157 7.23 14.87 -2.10
C CYS A 157 6.94 14.90 -3.60
N ARG A 158 6.12 15.87 -4.04
CA ARG A 158 5.68 16.04 -5.44
C ARG A 158 6.81 16.50 -6.36
N GLU A 159 7.55 17.50 -5.91
CA GLU A 159 8.58 18.19 -6.69
C GLU A 159 9.98 17.65 -6.41
N GLY A 160 10.16 16.99 -5.26
CA GLY A 160 11.40 16.34 -4.88
C GLY A 160 11.51 14.92 -5.46
N ARG A 161 12.23 14.06 -4.73
CA ARG A 161 12.63 12.74 -5.26
C ARG A 161 11.63 11.62 -4.97
N ARG A 162 10.60 11.84 -4.15
CA ARG A 162 9.61 10.79 -3.78
C ARG A 162 8.81 10.29 -4.98
N PHE A 163 8.18 11.19 -5.74
CA PHE A 163 7.36 10.79 -6.88
C PHE A 163 8.22 10.19 -8.01
N ALA A 164 9.41 10.76 -8.24
CA ALA A 164 10.39 10.17 -9.16
C ALA A 164 10.84 8.76 -8.73
N PHE A 165 10.99 8.51 -7.42
CA PHE A 165 11.29 7.18 -6.88
C PHE A 165 10.15 6.19 -7.16
N ILE A 166 8.89 6.58 -6.90
CA ILE A 166 7.71 5.73 -7.16
C ILE A 166 7.63 5.34 -8.65
N ASP A 167 7.79 6.32 -9.53
CA ASP A 167 7.82 6.08 -10.97
C ASP A 167 9.02 5.19 -11.39
N GLY A 168 10.17 5.39 -10.75
CA GLY A 168 11.37 4.57 -10.93
C GLY A 168 11.14 3.09 -10.56
N ILE A 169 10.61 2.80 -9.37
CA ILE A 169 10.34 1.42 -8.96
C ILE A 169 9.24 0.80 -9.82
N ARG A 170 8.23 1.57 -10.24
CA ARG A 170 7.21 1.08 -11.16
C ARG A 170 7.83 0.63 -12.49
N ARG A 171 8.71 1.43 -13.10
CA ARG A 171 9.38 1.06 -14.35
C ARG A 171 10.29 -0.16 -14.21
N LEU A 172 10.91 -0.31 -13.04
CA LEU A 172 11.76 -1.45 -12.72
C LEU A 172 10.95 -2.75 -12.61
N TRP A 173 9.90 -2.73 -11.80
CA TRP A 173 9.14 -3.93 -11.45
C TRP A 173 7.97 -4.24 -12.37
N LYS A 174 7.45 -3.24 -13.09
CA LYS A 174 6.39 -3.35 -14.10
C LYS A 174 5.16 -4.14 -13.60
N PRO A 175 4.47 -3.66 -12.55
CA PRO A 175 3.25 -4.32 -12.10
C PRO A 175 2.21 -4.37 -13.22
N THR A 176 1.41 -5.43 -13.24
CA THR A 176 0.31 -5.57 -14.20
C THR A 176 -0.81 -4.58 -13.89
N VAL A 177 -1.15 -4.44 -12.61
CA VAL A 177 -2.21 -3.54 -12.14
C VAL A 177 -1.82 -2.80 -10.88
N VAL A 178 -2.14 -1.51 -10.82
CA VAL A 178 -1.97 -0.65 -9.64
C VAL A 178 -3.34 -0.12 -9.20
N VAL A 179 -3.76 -0.45 -7.99
CA VAL A 179 -5.00 0.01 -7.37
C VAL A 179 -4.71 1.23 -6.49
N CYS A 180 -5.13 2.40 -6.94
CA CYS A 180 -4.97 3.67 -6.27
C CYS A 180 -6.20 3.98 -5.40
N LEU A 181 -6.02 3.94 -4.08
CA LEU A 181 -7.07 4.06 -3.08
C LEU A 181 -7.29 5.53 -2.70
N GLY A 182 -8.47 6.07 -3.04
CA GLY A 182 -8.86 7.45 -2.73
C GLY A 182 -8.79 8.35 -3.95
N GLU A 183 -9.89 8.41 -4.70
CA GLU A 183 -10.10 9.19 -5.91
C GLU A 183 -9.80 10.70 -5.75
N ARG A 184 -9.90 11.24 -4.53
CA ARG A 184 -9.53 12.64 -4.23
C ARG A 184 -8.04 12.94 -4.44
N HIS A 185 -7.20 11.91 -4.53
CA HIS A 185 -5.77 12.02 -4.81
C HIS A 185 -5.42 11.66 -6.26
N ALA A 186 -6.40 11.64 -7.17
CA ALA A 186 -6.19 11.25 -8.57
C ALA A 186 -5.02 12.00 -9.24
N ASP A 187 -4.91 13.31 -9.03
CA ASP A 187 -3.82 14.11 -9.62
C ASP A 187 -2.46 13.74 -9.03
N ASP A 188 -2.39 13.46 -7.73
CA ASP A 188 -1.16 13.03 -7.07
C ASP A 188 -0.73 11.63 -7.59
N PHE A 189 -1.68 10.71 -7.78
CA PHE A 189 -1.41 9.41 -8.41
C PHE A 189 -0.93 9.57 -9.86
N ALA A 190 -1.62 10.41 -10.64
CA ALA A 190 -1.26 10.67 -12.02
C ALA A 190 0.14 11.27 -12.13
N GLN A 191 0.51 12.18 -11.23
CA GLN A 191 1.86 12.73 -11.19
C GLN A 191 2.90 11.69 -10.77
N ALA A 192 2.66 10.96 -9.68
CA ALA A 192 3.62 10.00 -9.12
C ALA A 192 3.90 8.80 -10.02
N PHE A 193 2.94 8.39 -10.84
CA PHE A 193 3.08 7.29 -11.79
C PHE A 193 3.31 7.75 -13.24
N GLY A 194 3.38 9.07 -13.48
CA GLY A 194 3.59 9.63 -14.80
C GLY A 194 2.45 9.32 -15.79
N LEU A 195 1.19 9.58 -15.43
CA LEU A 195 0.00 9.21 -16.21
C LEU A 195 -0.57 10.31 -17.11
N ALA A 196 0.16 11.41 -17.33
CA ALA A 196 -0.34 12.56 -18.09
C ALA A 196 -0.84 12.24 -19.53
N GLN A 197 -0.39 11.13 -20.11
CA GLN A 197 -0.76 10.67 -21.46
C GLN A 197 -1.44 9.29 -21.45
N ALA A 198 -1.88 8.81 -20.29
CA ALA A 198 -2.53 7.50 -20.20
C ALA A 198 -3.92 7.54 -20.86
N HIS A 199 -4.30 6.44 -21.52
CA HIS A 199 -5.66 6.27 -21.99
C HIS A 199 -6.58 6.10 -20.79
N ALA A 200 -7.67 6.87 -20.70
CA ALA A 200 -8.57 6.86 -19.56
C ALA A 200 -9.99 6.41 -19.97
N THR A 201 -10.55 5.49 -19.21
CA THR A 201 -11.96 5.07 -19.29
C THR A 201 -12.55 4.98 -17.88
N ASP A 202 -13.88 4.97 -17.79
CA ASP A 202 -14.56 4.75 -16.53
C ASP A 202 -15.18 3.34 -16.51
N HIS A 203 -15.11 2.69 -15.35
CA HIS A 203 -15.79 1.42 -15.08
C HIS A 203 -16.67 1.55 -13.84
N VAL A 204 -17.89 1.05 -13.91
CA VAL A 204 -18.83 1.12 -12.78
C VAL A 204 -18.93 -0.25 -12.11
N LEU A 205 -18.51 -0.32 -10.85
CA LEU A 205 -18.81 -1.45 -9.96
C LEU A 205 -20.22 -1.28 -9.42
N GLN A 206 -21.12 -2.19 -9.79
CA GLN A 206 -22.50 -2.22 -9.30
C GLN A 206 -22.98 -3.66 -9.07
N PRO A 207 -22.42 -4.39 -8.09
CA PRO A 207 -22.84 -5.75 -7.77
C PRO A 207 -24.13 -5.82 -6.93
N ALA A 208 -24.38 -4.81 -6.09
CA ALA A 208 -25.61 -4.50 -5.36
C ALA A 208 -25.44 -3.08 -4.77
N ASP A 209 -26.52 -2.37 -4.44
CA ASP A 209 -26.54 -1.00 -3.89
C ASP A 209 -26.04 0.13 -4.84
N GLN A 210 -25.49 1.20 -4.24
CA GLN A 210 -25.03 2.43 -4.87
C GLN A 210 -23.77 2.17 -5.72
N PRO A 211 -23.78 2.53 -7.02
CA PRO A 211 -22.65 2.29 -7.92
C PRO A 211 -21.39 3.02 -7.46
N LYS A 212 -20.23 2.40 -7.68
CA LYS A 212 -18.91 3.02 -7.50
C LYS A 212 -18.17 3.07 -8.82
N THR A 213 -17.79 4.28 -9.24
CA THR A 213 -17.01 4.49 -10.46
C THR A 213 -15.52 4.35 -10.16
N LEU A 214 -14.83 3.56 -10.98
CA LEU A 214 -13.39 3.47 -11.07
C LEU A 214 -12.94 4.24 -12.30
N ARG A 215 -11.90 5.05 -12.17
CA ARG A 215 -11.17 5.54 -13.34
C ARG A 215 -10.08 4.53 -13.67
N VAL A 216 -10.13 4.01 -14.89
CA VAL A 216 -9.19 3.03 -15.43
C VAL A 216 -8.23 3.76 -16.35
N LEU A 217 -6.95 3.71 -16.05
CA LEU A 217 -5.91 4.28 -16.90
C LEU A 217 -4.95 3.19 -17.39
N GLU A 218 -4.52 3.27 -18.64
CA GLU A 218 -3.56 2.32 -19.21
C GLU A 218 -2.35 3.03 -19.79
N ARG A 219 -1.15 2.52 -19.46
CA ARG A 219 0.13 3.04 -19.93
C ARG A 219 1.24 1.99 -19.76
N ASP A 220 2.10 1.85 -20.76
CA ASP A 220 3.31 1.01 -20.73
C ASP A 220 3.04 -0.46 -20.32
N GLY A 221 1.85 -0.99 -20.61
CA GLY A 221 1.44 -2.36 -20.23
C GLY A 221 0.95 -2.52 -18.79
N THR A 222 0.92 -1.46 -18.00
CA THR A 222 0.31 -1.43 -16.67
C THR A 222 -1.09 -0.81 -16.75
N THR A 223 -2.02 -1.32 -15.93
CA THR A 223 -3.34 -0.73 -15.71
C THR A 223 -3.40 -0.07 -14.33
N TRP A 224 -3.98 1.12 -14.23
CA TRP A 224 -4.25 1.80 -12.97
C TRP A 224 -5.74 1.89 -12.74
N LEU A 225 -6.16 1.53 -11.54
CA LEU A 225 -7.53 1.67 -11.08
C LEU A 225 -7.56 2.72 -9.97
N ILE A 226 -8.02 3.93 -10.28
CA ILE A 226 -8.27 4.96 -9.26
C ILE A 226 -9.69 4.74 -8.75
N CYS A 227 -9.81 4.40 -7.47
CA CYS A 227 -11.07 4.00 -6.86
C CYS A 227 -11.37 4.81 -5.58
N PRO A 228 -12.63 4.79 -5.10
CA PRO A 228 -12.98 5.34 -3.80
C PRO A 228 -12.15 4.71 -2.67
N PRO A 229 -11.95 5.40 -1.53
CA PRO A 229 -11.20 4.83 -0.41
C PRO A 229 -11.87 3.56 0.11
N LEU A 230 -11.11 2.69 0.77
CA LEU A 230 -11.65 1.51 1.46
C LEU A 230 -12.37 1.84 2.78
N ALA A 231 -12.52 3.12 3.13
CA ALA A 231 -13.07 3.57 4.39
C ALA A 231 -13.93 4.84 4.23
N GLY A 232 -14.82 5.08 5.19
CA GLY A 232 -15.65 6.29 5.28
C GLY A 232 -16.94 6.23 4.44
N ALA A 233 -17.79 7.26 4.60
CA ALA A 233 -19.16 7.29 4.05
C ALA A 233 -19.23 7.16 2.50
N GLY A 234 -18.20 7.59 1.78
CA GLY A 234 -18.11 7.46 0.32
C GLY A 234 -17.36 6.22 -0.17
N GLY A 235 -16.76 5.44 0.74
CA GLY A 235 -15.82 4.39 0.40
C GLY A 235 -16.42 3.05 -0.03
N MET A 236 -15.55 2.11 -0.40
CA MET A 236 -15.88 0.71 -0.67
C MET A 236 -15.90 -0.07 0.65
N MET A 237 -17.07 -0.11 1.30
CA MET A 237 -17.23 -0.65 2.66
C MET A 237 -17.86 -2.03 2.71
N SER A 238 -18.74 -2.35 1.76
CA SER A 238 -19.48 -3.62 1.78
C SER A 238 -18.67 -4.75 1.17
N ASP A 239 -18.79 -5.92 1.75
CA ASP A 239 -18.26 -7.19 1.27
C ASP A 239 -18.53 -7.44 -0.23
N VAL A 240 -19.77 -7.21 -0.67
CA VAL A 240 -20.19 -7.43 -2.07
C VAL A 240 -19.43 -6.52 -3.05
N LEU A 241 -19.20 -5.24 -2.70
CA LEU A 241 -18.37 -4.32 -3.48
C LEU A 241 -16.90 -4.75 -3.54
N LEU A 242 -16.36 -5.23 -2.42
CA LEU A 242 -14.97 -5.70 -2.35
C LEU A 242 -14.77 -6.96 -3.19
N ASP A 243 -15.74 -7.88 -3.16
CA ASP A 243 -15.72 -9.09 -3.97
C ASP A 243 -15.82 -8.75 -5.46
N ALA A 244 -16.68 -7.78 -5.83
CA ALA A 244 -16.78 -7.30 -7.21
C ALA A 244 -15.50 -6.60 -7.70
N MET A 245 -14.83 -5.82 -6.84
CA MET A 245 -13.52 -5.25 -7.15
C MET A 245 -12.48 -6.37 -7.40
N GLY A 246 -12.46 -7.42 -6.57
CA GLY A 246 -11.59 -8.57 -6.78
C GLY A 246 -11.87 -9.32 -8.08
N GLN A 247 -13.15 -9.57 -8.39
CA GLN A 247 -13.57 -10.17 -9.66
C GLN A 247 -13.16 -9.29 -10.85
N TYR A 248 -13.29 -7.98 -10.74
CA TYR A 248 -12.86 -7.06 -11.80
C TYR A 248 -11.33 -7.09 -12.00
N LEU A 249 -10.56 -7.09 -10.91
CA LEU A 249 -9.10 -7.21 -10.93
C LEU A 249 -8.62 -8.50 -11.61
N SER A 250 -9.35 -9.61 -11.43
CA SER A 250 -8.95 -10.92 -11.99
C SER A 250 -8.75 -10.92 -13.52
N ARG A 251 -9.30 -9.93 -14.24
CA ARG A 251 -9.16 -9.79 -15.70
C ARG A 251 -7.72 -9.61 -16.16
N TRP A 252 -6.86 -9.09 -15.28
CA TRP A 252 -5.44 -8.89 -15.56
C TRP A 252 -4.54 -9.94 -14.92
N LEU A 253 -5.10 -10.88 -14.16
CA LEU A 253 -4.34 -11.81 -13.34
C LEU A 253 -4.37 -13.23 -13.90
N ARG A 254 -3.31 -13.96 -13.60
CA ARG A 254 -3.07 -15.35 -14.00
C ARG A 254 -2.82 -16.21 -12.76
N PRO A 255 -2.96 -17.54 -12.85
CA PRO A 255 -2.64 -18.44 -11.75
C PRO A 255 -1.23 -18.23 -11.17
N ASP A 256 -0.25 -17.96 -12.04
CA ASP A 256 1.15 -17.76 -11.65
C ASP A 256 1.38 -16.47 -10.85
N ASP A 257 0.44 -15.51 -10.88
CA ASP A 257 0.50 -14.30 -10.05
C ASP A 257 0.17 -14.59 -8.58
N PHE A 258 -0.37 -15.78 -8.28
CA PHE A 258 -0.70 -16.24 -6.93
C PHE A 258 0.21 -17.40 -6.51
N PRO A 259 1.40 -17.11 -5.97
CA PRO A 259 2.35 -18.13 -5.60
C PRO A 259 1.76 -19.06 -4.54
N VAL A 260 1.88 -20.37 -4.80
CA VAL A 260 1.51 -21.40 -3.85
C VAL A 260 2.57 -21.41 -2.76
N HIS A 261 2.17 -21.13 -1.52
CA HIS A 261 3.04 -21.43 -0.39
C HIS A 261 3.18 -22.95 -0.30
N VAL A 262 4.28 -23.48 -0.82
CA VAL A 262 4.83 -24.74 -0.34
C VAL A 262 5.30 -24.43 1.09
N MET A 263 4.40 -24.61 2.07
CA MET A 263 4.87 -24.84 3.43
C MET A 263 5.74 -26.08 3.34
N GLY A 264 7.05 -25.90 3.54
CA GLY A 264 7.98 -27.01 3.57
C GLY A 264 7.49 -28.02 4.59
N GLU A 265 7.01 -29.16 4.10
CA GLU A 265 7.11 -30.39 4.87
C GLU A 265 8.60 -30.53 5.18
N ALA A 266 8.92 -30.42 6.47
CA ALA A 266 10.22 -30.81 6.97
C ALA A 266 10.42 -32.26 6.53
N GLN A 267 11.24 -32.44 5.49
CA GLN A 267 11.74 -33.75 5.13
C GLN A 267 12.64 -34.15 6.30
N GLU A 268 12.08 -34.93 7.24
CA GLU A 268 12.86 -35.64 8.23
C GLU A 268 14.00 -36.32 7.48
N SER A 269 15.23 -35.87 7.77
CA SER A 269 16.42 -36.62 7.45
C SER A 269 16.33 -37.93 8.21
N VAL A 270 15.79 -38.95 7.54
CA VAL A 270 15.92 -40.33 7.97
C VAL A 270 17.40 -40.66 7.87
N SER A 271 18.08 -40.48 9.00
CA SER A 271 19.40 -41.06 9.25
C SER A 271 19.24 -42.57 9.32
N LEU A 272 19.82 -43.28 8.36
CA LEU A 272 20.03 -44.73 8.40
C LEU A 272 21.32 -45.05 7.62
N PRO A 273 22.02 -46.11 8.01
CA PRO A 273 22.84 -46.30 9.21
C PRO A 273 24.32 -45.95 8.98
#